data_AF-A0A813K3W3-F1
#
_entry.id   AF-A0A813K3W3-F1
#
_cell.length_a   1.000
_cell.length_b   1.000
_cell.length_c   1.000
_cell.angle_alpha   90.00
_cell.angle_beta   90.00
_cell.angle_gamma   90.00
#
_symmetry.space_group_name_H-M   'P 1'
#
loop_
_entity.id
_entity.type
_entity.pdbx_description
1 polymer ?
#
loop_
_entity_poly.entity_id
_entity_poly.type
_entity_poly.pdbx_seq_one_letter_code
_entity_poly.pdbx_strand_id
1 'polypeptide(L)'
;MAQADVEKACKESGACYAVYWGFDEAAKVLKPMAHFNPAERIAAVKAKTGKDDLFTTESYKFTMKPGEGSVGRTYASGEPSFFQDVDALPQDSFLRKDIAKQFGIVSIAMKPFGKGVLEVGSAVKWDVCDWASSQC
;
A
#
# COMPACT_ATOMS: atom_id res chain seq x y z
N MET A 1 -9.60 13.06 -7.71
CA MET A 1 -8.56 13.41 -6.72
C MET A 1 -7.65 12.22 -6.50
N ALA A 2 -8.13 11.14 -5.86
CA ALA A 2 -7.29 10.00 -5.46
C ALA A 2 -6.33 9.41 -6.53
N GLN A 3 -6.67 9.39 -7.82
CA GLN A 3 -5.80 8.82 -8.86
C GLN A 3 -4.49 9.59 -9.07
N ALA A 4 -4.55 10.93 -9.12
CA ALA A 4 -3.36 11.75 -9.30
C ALA A 4 -2.46 11.68 -8.05
N ASP A 5 -3.07 11.56 -6.87
CA ASP A 5 -2.37 11.47 -5.59
C ASP A 5 -1.58 10.16 -5.46
N VAL A 6 -2.15 9.01 -5.86
CA VAL A 6 -1.42 7.74 -5.84
C VAL A 6 -0.28 7.72 -6.87
N GLU A 7 -0.46 8.33 -8.04
CA GLU A 7 0.62 8.45 -9.03
C GLU A 7 1.76 9.33 -8.49
N LYS A 8 1.42 10.50 -7.92
CA LYS A 8 2.40 11.40 -7.29
C LYS A 8 3.15 10.71 -6.15
N ALA A 9 2.44 10.06 -5.23
CA ALA A 9 3.03 9.33 -4.12
C ALA A 9 3.99 8.23 -4.58
N CYS A 10 3.61 7.47 -5.61
CA CYS A 10 4.47 6.43 -6.18
C CYS A 10 5.77 7.01 -6.75
N LYS A 11 5.68 8.12 -7.48
CA LYS A 11 6.85 8.79 -8.09
C LYS A 11 7.77 9.40 -7.03
N GLU A 12 7.21 10.13 -6.07
CA GLU A 12 7.99 10.83 -5.03
C GLU A 12 8.69 9.86 -4.08
N SER A 13 8.10 8.70 -3.82
CA SER A 13 8.70 7.66 -2.96
C SER A 13 9.65 6.72 -3.69
N GLY A 14 9.70 6.74 -5.03
CA GLY A 14 10.40 5.73 -5.82
C GLY A 14 9.81 4.32 -5.67
N ALA A 15 8.53 4.22 -5.32
CA ALA A 15 7.83 2.97 -5.11
C ALA A 15 7.50 2.25 -6.43
N CYS A 16 7.26 0.94 -6.35
CA CYS A 16 6.74 0.18 -7.47
C CYS A 16 5.20 0.14 -7.50
N TYR A 17 4.52 0.68 -6.50
CA TYR A 17 3.08 0.91 -6.53
C TYR A 17 2.67 1.96 -5.48
N ALA A 18 1.43 2.45 -5.63
CA ALA A 18 0.72 3.15 -4.57
C ALA A 18 -0.75 2.73 -4.50
N VAL A 19 -1.35 2.78 -3.31
CA VAL A 19 -2.78 2.53 -3.06
C VAL A 19 -3.32 3.62 -2.13
N TYR A 20 -4.50 4.14 -2.46
CA TYR A 20 -5.29 4.93 -1.54
C TYR A 20 -6.38 4.06 -0.92
N TRP A 21 -6.30 3.91 0.40
CA TRP A 21 -7.28 3.23 1.25
C TRP A 21 -8.25 4.28 1.82
N GLY A 22 -9.40 4.44 1.19
CA GLY A 22 -10.41 5.40 1.63
C GLY A 22 -11.38 4.80 2.63
N PHE A 23 -11.84 5.61 3.59
CA PHE A 23 -12.86 5.20 4.54
C PHE A 23 -14.26 5.20 3.90
N ASP A 24 -14.91 4.04 3.90
CA ASP A 24 -16.31 3.86 3.52
C ASP A 24 -17.20 4.10 4.74
N GLU A 25 -17.91 5.22 4.75
CA GLU A 25 -18.77 5.63 5.87
C GLU A 25 -19.95 4.68 6.10
N ALA A 26 -20.46 4.01 5.07
CA ALA A 26 -21.61 3.12 5.19
C ALA A 26 -21.18 1.77 5.79
N ALA A 27 -20.06 1.23 5.31
CA ALA A 27 -19.54 -0.05 5.77
C ALA A 27 -18.62 0.06 7.01
N LYS A 28 -18.21 1.28 7.38
CA LYS A 28 -17.29 1.58 8.50
C LYS A 28 -15.96 0.84 8.38
N VAL A 29 -15.43 0.75 7.16
CA VAL A 29 -14.15 0.09 6.84
C VAL A 29 -13.33 0.93 5.85
N LEU A 30 -12.02 0.75 5.87
CA LEU A 30 -11.11 1.19 4.83
C LEU A 30 -11.12 0.17 3.68
N LYS A 31 -11.17 0.66 2.45
CA LYS A 31 -11.06 -0.17 1.24
C LYS A 31 -10.23 0.55 0.17
N PRO A 32 -9.60 -0.16 -0.76
CA PRO A 32 -8.91 0.49 -1.87
C PRO A 32 -9.90 1.27 -2.72
N MET A 33 -9.59 2.52 -2.98
CA MET A 33 -10.41 3.40 -3.83
C MET A 33 -9.64 3.90 -5.06
N ALA A 34 -8.31 3.92 -5.00
CA ALA A 34 -7.45 4.20 -6.15
C ALA A 34 -6.13 3.45 -5.99
N HIS A 35 -5.46 3.18 -7.11
CA HIS A 35 -4.12 2.63 -7.10
C HIS A 35 -3.34 3.06 -8.35
N PHE A 36 -2.02 2.93 -8.27
CA PHE A 36 -1.13 3.15 -9.39
C PHE A 36 -0.01 2.12 -9.37
N ASN A 37 0.38 1.65 -10.56
CA ASN A 37 1.59 0.87 -10.77
C ASN A 37 2.33 1.51 -11.96
N PRO A 38 3.64 1.77 -11.86
CA PRO A 38 4.44 2.14 -13.00
C PRO A 38 4.38 1.07 -14.10
N ALA A 39 4.48 1.48 -15.37
CA ALA A 39 4.35 0.58 -16.52
C ALA A 39 5.41 -0.55 -16.49
N GLU A 40 6.62 -0.23 -16.05
CA GLU A 40 7.71 -1.17 -15.84
C GLU A 40 7.37 -2.24 -14.79
N ARG A 41 6.63 -1.87 -13.73
CA ARG A 41 6.17 -2.83 -12.72
C ARG A 41 5.15 -3.78 -13.30
N ILE A 42 4.18 -3.26 -14.06
CA ILE A 42 3.14 -4.06 -14.72
C ILE A 42 3.80 -5.07 -15.68
N ALA A 43 4.72 -4.60 -16.52
CA ALA A 43 5.44 -5.45 -17.47
C ALA A 43 6.27 -6.54 -16.75
N ALA A 44 6.97 -6.19 -15.67
CA ALA A 44 7.78 -7.13 -14.91
C ALA A 44 6.94 -8.23 -14.24
N VAL A 45 5.78 -7.88 -13.66
CA VAL A 45 4.88 -8.89 -13.07
C VAL A 45 4.32 -9.80 -14.16
N LYS A 46 3.84 -9.24 -15.27
CA LYS A 46 3.30 -10.01 -16.40
C LYS A 46 4.34 -10.97 -16.99
N ALA A 47 5.58 -10.52 -17.16
CA ALA A 47 6.66 -11.38 -17.65
C ALA A 47 6.98 -12.54 -16.70
N LYS A 48 6.85 -12.33 -15.38
CA LYS A 48 7.14 -13.35 -14.36
C LYS A 48 5.99 -14.35 -14.17
N THR A 49 4.75 -13.89 -14.20
CA THR A 49 3.57 -14.71 -13.83
C THR A 49 2.73 -15.16 -15.02
N GLY A 50 2.87 -14.51 -16.17
CA GLY A 50 1.97 -14.67 -17.31
C GLY A 50 0.56 -14.12 -17.10
N LYS A 51 0.31 -13.43 -15.97
CA LYS A 51 -1.01 -12.90 -15.57
C LYS A 51 -0.99 -11.37 -15.50
N ASP A 52 -2.17 -10.79 -15.60
CA ASP A 52 -2.37 -9.33 -15.47
C ASP A 52 -2.67 -8.88 -14.03
N ASP A 53 -2.81 -9.82 -13.09
CA ASP A 53 -3.00 -9.49 -11.67
C ASP A 53 -1.75 -8.81 -11.08
N LEU A 54 -1.99 -7.85 -10.19
CA LEU A 54 -0.97 -7.10 -9.47
C LEU A 54 -1.28 -7.13 -7.97
N PHE A 55 -0.28 -6.82 -7.16
CA PHE A 55 -0.49 -6.65 -5.72
C PHE A 55 -1.61 -5.64 -5.40
N THR A 56 -1.67 -4.54 -6.16
CA THR A 56 -2.71 -3.52 -5.99
C THR A 56 -4.09 -4.01 -6.37
N THR A 57 -4.24 -4.79 -7.45
CA THR A 57 -5.56 -5.30 -7.88
C THR A 57 -6.06 -6.36 -6.91
N GLU A 58 -5.17 -7.24 -6.43
CA GLU A 58 -5.50 -8.23 -5.40
C GLU A 58 -5.83 -7.58 -4.05
N SER A 59 -5.26 -6.41 -3.76
CA SER A 59 -5.58 -5.65 -2.54
C SER A 59 -7.05 -5.22 -2.46
N TYR A 60 -7.79 -5.13 -3.58
CA TYR A 60 -9.23 -4.79 -3.58
C TYR A 60 -10.12 -5.85 -2.93
N LYS A 61 -9.59 -7.06 -2.68
CA LYS A 61 -10.30 -8.13 -1.96
C LYS A 61 -10.29 -7.91 -0.45
N PHE A 62 -9.54 -6.92 0.05
CA PHE A 62 -9.34 -6.67 1.46
C PHE A 62 -10.05 -5.40 1.91
N THR A 63 -10.61 -5.47 3.11
CA THR A 63 -11.08 -4.32 3.86
C THR A 63 -10.50 -4.40 5.26
N MET A 64 -10.36 -3.24 5.92
CA MET A 64 -9.85 -3.16 7.29
C MET A 64 -10.70 -2.20 8.10
N LYS A 65 -11.03 -2.56 9.33
CA LYS A 65 -11.59 -1.60 10.27
C LYS A 65 -10.52 -0.61 10.75
N PRO A 66 -10.89 0.60 11.20
CA PRO A 66 -9.97 1.44 11.98
C PRO A 66 -9.32 0.63 13.11
N GLY A 67 -7.99 0.70 13.22
CA GLY A 67 -7.17 -0.08 14.15
C GLY A 67 -6.75 -1.48 13.69
N GLU A 68 -7.30 -2.00 12.58
CA GLU A 68 -7.05 -3.36 12.09
C GLU A 68 -5.91 -3.40 11.05
N GLY A 69 -4.94 -4.29 11.26
CA GLY A 69 -3.77 -4.38 10.40
C GLY A 69 -2.99 -3.05 10.32
N SER A 70 -1.99 -3.01 9.44
CA SER A 70 -1.14 -1.81 9.27
C SER A 70 -1.94 -0.60 8.76
N VAL A 71 -2.81 -0.80 7.78
CA VAL A 71 -3.65 0.25 7.19
C VAL A 71 -4.63 0.83 8.21
N GLY A 72 -5.38 -0.02 8.92
CA GLY A 72 -6.32 0.43 9.94
C GLY A 72 -5.65 1.12 11.11
N ARG A 73 -4.48 0.64 11.57
CA ARG A 73 -3.71 1.31 12.62
C ARG A 73 -3.21 2.68 12.20
N THR A 74 -2.71 2.84 10.98
CA THR A 74 -2.27 4.13 10.42
C THR A 74 -3.44 5.12 10.39
N TYR A 75 -4.60 4.67 9.92
CA TYR A 75 -5.81 5.49 9.92
C TYR A 75 -6.25 5.92 11.33
N ALA A 76 -6.27 5.00 12.28
CA ALA A 76 -6.76 5.26 13.63
C ALA A 76 -5.80 6.11 14.48
N SER A 77 -4.48 5.93 14.29
CA SER A 77 -3.47 6.68 15.03
C SER A 77 -3.23 8.07 14.47
N GLY A 78 -3.42 8.28 13.16
CA GLY A 78 -2.99 9.51 12.50
C GLY A 78 -1.46 9.61 12.35
N GLU A 79 -0.73 8.52 12.58
CA GLU A 79 0.73 8.51 12.52
C GLU A 79 1.21 7.66 11.32
N PRO A 80 2.29 8.09 10.63
CA PRO A 80 2.86 7.31 9.54
C PRO A 80 3.46 5.99 10.06
N SER A 81 3.50 4.98 9.18
CA SER A 81 4.13 3.69 9.46
C SER A 81 5.07 3.30 8.33
N PHE A 82 6.20 2.72 8.69
CA PHE A 82 7.18 2.21 7.74
C PHE A 82 7.64 0.82 8.15
N PHE A 83 7.66 -0.09 7.18
CA PHE A 83 8.07 -1.48 7.33
C PHE A 83 9.14 -1.79 6.28
N GLN A 84 10.36 -2.03 6.76
CA GLN A 84 11.48 -2.41 5.89
C GLN A 84 11.30 -3.81 5.30
N ASP A 85 10.66 -4.70 6.05
CA ASP A 85 10.40 -6.08 5.64
C ASP A 85 9.01 -6.51 6.12
N VAL A 86 8.08 -6.64 5.18
CA VAL A 86 6.71 -7.06 5.47
C VAL A 86 6.57 -8.57 5.67
N ASP A 87 7.55 -9.38 5.23
CA ASP A 87 7.56 -10.83 5.51
C ASP A 87 7.96 -11.11 6.97
N ALA A 88 8.63 -10.16 7.63
CA ALA A 88 8.93 -10.23 9.06
C ALA A 88 7.72 -9.90 9.96
N LEU A 89 6.65 -9.32 9.41
CA LEU A 89 5.48 -8.93 10.19
C LEU A 89 4.56 -10.12 10.48
N PRO A 90 3.89 -10.15 11.65
CA PRO A 90 2.79 -11.06 11.90
C PRO A 90 1.64 -10.90 10.90
N GLN A 91 0.92 -11.99 10.59
CA GLN A 91 -0.19 -11.99 9.62
C GLN A 91 -1.33 -11.05 10.02
N ASP A 92 -1.65 -10.97 11.31
CA ASP A 92 -2.65 -10.05 11.87
C ASP A 92 -2.19 -8.58 11.83
N SER A 93 -0.88 -8.36 11.86
CA SER A 93 -0.27 -7.05 11.70
C SER A 93 -0.26 -6.58 10.25
N PHE A 94 -0.11 -7.50 9.29
CA PHE A 94 -0.15 -7.23 7.86
C PHE A 94 -0.98 -8.28 7.11
N LEU A 95 -2.28 -8.04 7.05
CA LEU A 95 -3.30 -8.95 6.49
C LEU A 95 -3.03 -9.43 5.05
N ARG A 96 -2.26 -8.65 4.29
CA ARG A 96 -1.92 -8.92 2.88
C ARG A 96 -0.56 -9.59 2.70
N LYS A 97 0.06 -10.13 3.75
CA LYS A 97 1.40 -10.73 3.72
C LYS A 97 1.56 -11.80 2.63
N ASP A 98 0.61 -12.72 2.50
CA ASP A 98 0.71 -13.80 1.50
C ASP A 98 0.74 -13.27 0.06
N ILE A 99 -0.15 -12.32 -0.28
CA ILE A 99 -0.14 -11.72 -1.61
C ILE A 99 1.07 -10.79 -1.81
N ALA A 100 1.55 -10.11 -0.76
CA ALA A 100 2.78 -9.33 -0.83
C ALA A 100 3.96 -10.23 -1.22
N LYS A 101 4.08 -11.39 -0.58
CA LYS A 101 5.08 -12.41 -0.91
C LYS A 101 4.95 -12.91 -2.34
N GLN A 102 3.73 -13.24 -2.78
CA GLN A 102 3.46 -13.68 -4.15
C GLN A 102 3.95 -12.66 -5.21
N PHE A 103 3.69 -11.38 -4.98
CA PHE A 103 4.11 -10.31 -5.89
C PHE A 103 5.51 -9.77 -5.59
N GLY A 104 6.19 -10.28 -4.56
CA GLY A 104 7.54 -9.87 -4.18
C GLY A 104 7.61 -8.43 -3.66
N ILE A 105 6.59 -7.98 -2.91
CA ILE A 105 6.64 -6.73 -2.15
C ILE A 105 7.42 -6.98 -0.86
N VAL A 106 8.40 -6.13 -0.59
CA VAL A 106 9.35 -6.25 0.52
C VAL A 106 9.15 -5.14 1.53
N SER A 107 9.18 -3.88 1.09
CA SER A 107 9.01 -2.72 1.96
C SER A 107 7.71 -1.99 1.67
N ILE A 108 7.08 -1.48 2.71
CA ILE A 108 5.85 -0.69 2.63
C ILE A 108 5.96 0.51 3.56
N ALA A 109 5.51 1.65 3.08
CA ALA A 109 5.31 2.84 3.89
C ALA A 109 3.89 3.38 3.70
N MET A 110 3.35 3.98 4.75
CA MET A 110 1.98 4.50 4.73
C MET A 110 1.85 5.72 5.61
N LYS A 111 0.97 6.64 5.23
CA LYS A 111 0.64 7.81 6.03
C LYS A 111 -0.84 8.21 5.88
N PRO A 112 -1.43 8.86 6.89
CA PRO A 112 -2.78 9.40 6.77
C PRO A 112 -2.90 10.36 5.58
N PHE A 113 -4.02 10.30 4.88
CA PHE A 113 -4.29 11.17 3.74
C PHE A 113 -5.80 11.38 3.56
N GLY A 114 -6.26 12.63 3.63
CA GLY A 114 -7.68 12.96 3.54
C GLY A 114 -8.51 12.19 4.57
N LYS A 115 -9.48 11.39 4.10
CA LYS A 115 -10.33 10.50 4.94
C LYS A 115 -9.84 9.05 4.88
N GLY A 116 -8.54 8.82 4.77
CA GLY A 116 -7.98 7.51 4.52
C GLY A 116 -6.47 7.45 4.74
N VAL A 117 -5.83 6.52 4.03
CA VAL A 117 -4.39 6.26 4.12
C VAL A 117 -3.83 6.14 2.71
N LEU A 118 -2.71 6.81 2.45
CA LEU A 118 -1.86 6.51 1.30
C LEU A 118 -0.83 5.47 1.69
N GLU A 119 -0.71 4.45 0.85
CA GLU A 119 0.29 3.40 0.94
C GLU A 119 1.16 3.41 -0.31
N VAL A 120 2.46 3.23 -0.11
CA VAL A 120 3.44 2.98 -1.17
C VAL A 120 4.27 1.75 -0.79
N GLY A 121 4.77 1.04 -1.79
CA GLY A 121 5.62 -0.12 -1.50
C GLY A 121 6.54 -0.50 -2.65
N SER A 122 7.50 -1.35 -2.32
CA SER A 122 8.63 -1.66 -3.19
C SER A 122 8.93 -3.16 -3.20
N ALA A 123 9.49 -3.61 -4.32
CA ALA A 123 10.03 -4.96 -4.46
C ALA A 123 11.48 -5.09 -3.95
N VAL A 124 12.08 -3.98 -3.52
CA VAL A 124 13.39 -3.95 -2.87
C VAL A 124 13.24 -3.50 -1.43
N LYS A 125 14.21 -3.88 -0.60
CA LYS A 125 14.29 -3.42 0.78
C LYS A 125 14.68 -1.95 0.81
N TRP A 126 13.88 -1.13 1.48
CA TRP A 126 14.22 0.24 1.82
C TRP A 126 14.85 0.28 3.21
N ASP A 127 15.93 1.04 3.35
CA ASP A 127 16.52 1.31 4.67
C ASP A 127 15.75 2.42 5.40
N VAL A 128 15.33 3.44 4.65
CA VAL A 128 14.52 4.57 5.13
C VAL A 128 13.45 4.92 4.08
N CYS A 129 12.39 5.59 4.51
CA CYS A 129 11.37 6.12 3.61
C CYS A 129 10.93 7.53 4.05
N ASP A 130 11.67 8.54 3.61
CA ASP A 130 11.41 9.95 3.97
C ASP A 130 10.02 10.43 3.51
N TRP A 131 9.49 9.82 2.45
CA TRP A 131 8.13 10.12 1.95
C TRP A 131 7.05 9.92 3.03
N ALA A 132 7.20 8.93 3.91
CA ALA A 132 6.23 8.68 4.97
C ALA A 132 6.28 9.75 6.07
N SER A 133 7.46 10.32 6.29
CA SER A 133 7.70 11.39 7.27
C SER A 133 7.48 12.79 6.70
N SER A 134 7.33 12.94 5.38
CA SER A 134 7.09 14.23 4.76
C SER A 134 5.65 14.69 4.97
N GLN A 135 5.48 15.94 5.42
CA GLN A 135 4.16 16.57 5.45
C GLN A 135 3.63 16.69 4.01
N CYS A 136 2.37 16.33 3.81
CA CYS A 136 1.66 16.47 2.54
C CYS A 136 1.26 17.92 2.28
#